data_AF-A0AAF3FMB4-F1
#
_entry.id   AF-A0AAF3FMB4-F1
#
_cell.length_a   1.000
_cell.length_b   1.000
_cell.length_c   1.000
_cell.angle_alpha   90.00
_cell.angle_beta   90.00
_cell.angle_gamma   90.00
#
_symmetry.space_group_name_H-M   'P 1'
#
loop_
_entity.id
_entity.type
_entity.pdbx_description
1 polymer ?
#
loop_
_entity_poly.entity_id
_entity_poly.type
_entity_poly.pdbx_seq_one_letter_code
_entity_poly.pdbx_strand_id
1 'polypeptide(L)' 'MAVTLQLLYIIDLDASSQVLRAYMVMDLVWQDPRLVWEPEEFDGRSAIVVQCDSLWIPDDFVINAIAIDQVAPERF' A
#
# COMPACT_ATOMS: atom_id res chain seq x y z
N MET A 1 5.55 -0.10 -12.12
CA MET A 1 5.36 -0.13 -10.66
C MET A 1 5.59 1.27 -10.12
N ALA A 2 4.71 1.74 -9.25
CA ALA A 2 4.86 3.01 -8.55
C ALA A 2 4.57 2.78 -7.07
N VAL A 3 5.35 3.43 -6.21
CA VAL A 3 5.19 3.42 -4.75
C VAL A 3 5.09 4.87 -4.31
N THR A 4 4.05 5.19 -3.56
CA THR A 4 3.88 6.52 -2.95
C THR A 4 3.90 6.37 -1.44
N LEU A 5 4.69 7.21 -0.78
CA LEU A 5 4.69 7.34 0.67
C LEU A 5 4.15 8.70 1.05
N GLN A 6 3.11 8.71 1.88
CA GLN A 6 2.48 9.91 2.40
C GLN A 6 2.71 9.98 3.89
N LEU A 7 3.50 10.96 4.34
CA LEU A 7 3.64 11.29 5.75
C LEU A 7 2.42 12.10 6.18
N LEU A 8 1.61 11.55 7.08
CA LEU A 8 0.43 12.23 7.61
C LEU A 8 0.76 12.97 8.90
N TYR A 9 1.40 12.28 9.84
CA TYR A 9 1.73 12.85 11.16
C TYR A 9 3.11 12.40 11.63
N ILE A 10 3.86 13.32 12.24
CA ILE A 10 5.00 12.99 13.09
C ILE A 10 4.47 12.88 14.51
N ILE A 11 4.65 11.71 15.12
CA ILE A 11 4.19 11.42 16.48
C ILE A 11 5.25 11.85 17.48
N ASP A 12 6.50 11.43 17.27
CA ASP A 12 7.63 11.76 18.14
C ASP A 12 8.98 11.56 17.42
N LEU A 13 10.02 12.21 17.92
CA LEU A 13 11.40 12.05 17.50
C LEU A 13 12.31 11.95 18.73
N ASP A 14 12.82 10.76 18.99
CA ASP A 14 13.92 10.59 19.94
C ASP A 14 15.25 10.84 19.22
N ALA A 15 15.77 12.05 19.37
CA ALA A 15 17.03 12.46 18.76
C ALA A 15 18.25 11.70 19.30
N SER A 16 18.18 11.19 20.54
CA SER A 16 19.31 10.49 21.17
C SER A 16 19.45 9.08 20.61
N SER A 17 18.34 8.40 20.37
CA SER A 17 18.31 7.07 19.72
C SER A 17 18.15 7.14 18.19
N GLN A 18 17.91 8.34 17.63
CA GLN A 18 17.65 8.59 16.21
C GLN A 18 16.41 7.86 15.68
N VAL A 19 15.35 7.82 16.49
CA VAL A 19 14.11 7.12 16.17
C VAL A 19 12.98 8.11 15.92
N LEU A 20 12.45 8.10 14.68
CA LEU A 20 11.24 8.82 14.30
C LEU A 20 10.04 7.88 14.39
N ARG A 21 9.00 8.28 15.11
CA ARG A 21 7.69 7.62 15.09
C ARG A 21 6.73 8.50 14.29
N ALA A 22 6.11 7.94 13.27
CA ALA A 22 5.22 8.66 12.36
C ALA A 22 4.07 7.79 11.88
N TYR A 23 2.96 8.43 11.52
CA TYR A 23 1.86 7.80 10.81
C TYR A 23 2.02 8.08 9.31
N MET A 24 2.14 7.01 8.53
CA MET A 24 2.38 7.07 7.08
C MET A 24 1.43 6.12 6.36
N VAL A 25 1.02 6.51 5.15
CA VAL A 25 0.28 5.65 4.22
C VAL A 25 1.20 5.30 3.05
N MET A 26 1.18 4.03 2.65
CA MET A 26 1.89 3.54 1.48
C MET A 26 0.88 3.08 0.43
N ASP A 27 0.96 3.68 -0.75
CA ASP A 27 0.18 3.26 -1.92
C ASP A 27 1.08 2.53 -2.90
N LEU A 28 0.68 1.31 -3.27
CA LEU A 28 1.39 0.45 -4.21
C LEU A 28 0.57 0.27 -5.48
N VAL A 29 1.14 0.64 -6.63
CA VAL A 29 0.54 0.43 -7.94
C VAL A 29 1.43 -0.46 -8.79
N TRP A 30 0.91 -1.60 -9.19
CA TRP A 30 1.58 -2.57 -10.06
C TRP A 30 0.69 -2.94 -11.25
N GLN A 31 1.30 -3.53 -12.27
CA GLN A 31 0.60 -4.08 -13.42
C GLN A 31 0.90 -5.58 -13.48
N ASP A 32 -0.15 -6.40 -13.55
CA ASP A 32 -0.04 -7.84 -13.78
C ASP A 32 -0.53 -8.15 -15.20
N PRO A 33 0.33 -8.64 -16.10
CA PRO A 33 -0.05 -8.98 -17.48
C PRO A 33 -1.14 -10.06 -17.57
N ARG A 34 -1.37 -10.82 -16.51
CA ARG A 34 -2.42 -11.87 -16.45
C ARG A 34 -3.78 -11.31 -16.06
N LEU A 35 -3.84 -10.06 -15.58
CA LEU A 35 -5.07 -9.38 -15.17
C LEU A 35 -5.53 -8.39 -16.23
N VAL A 36 -5.34 -8.74 -17.50
CA VAL A 36 -5.77 -7.94 -18.66
C VAL A 36 -6.91 -8.66 -19.35
N TRP A 37 -7.95 -7.92 -19.73
CA TRP A 37 -9.10 -8.42 -20.47
C TRP A 37 -9.66 -7.32 -21.39
N GLU A 38 -10.39 -7.73 -22.43
CA GLU A 38 -11.14 -6.81 -23.29
C GLU A 38 -12.47 -6.45 -22.60
N PRO A 39 -12.74 -5.17 -22.26
CA PRO A 39 -13.95 -4.78 -21.55
C PRO A 39 -15.26 -5.21 -22.25
N GLU A 40 -15.25 -5.26 -23.59
CA GLU A 40 -16.40 -5.66 -24.42
C GLU A 40 -16.86 -7.10 -24.16
N GLU A 41 -15.96 -7.98 -23.70
CA GLU A 41 -16.29 -9.36 -23.32
C GLU A 41 -16.98 -9.45 -21.95
N PHE A 42 -16.97 -8.37 -21.15
CA PHE A 42 -17.43 -8.31 -19.76
C PHE A 42 -18.34 -7.11 -19.49
N ASP A 43 -19.37 -6.90 -20.32
CA ASP A 43 -20.36 -5.81 -20.19
C ASP A 43 -19.74 -4.39 -20.14
N GLY A 44 -18.58 -4.19 -20.80
CA GLY A 44 -17.87 -2.91 -20.80
C GLY A 44 -17.12 -2.60 -19.50
N ARG A 45 -16.92 -3.58 -18.61
CA ARG A 45 -16.21 -3.36 -17.33
C ARG A 45 -14.71 -3.28 -17.55
N SER A 46 -14.10 -2.14 -17.21
CA SER A 46 -12.65 -1.91 -17.29
C SER A 46 -11.92 -2.03 -15.96
N ALA A 47 -12.66 -2.15 -14.85
CA ALA A 47 -12.08 -2.31 -13.52
C ALA A 47 -13.02 -3.13 -12.61
N ILE A 48 -12.42 -3.86 -11.67
CA ILE A 48 -13.12 -4.61 -10.62
C ILE A 48 -12.38 -4.45 -9.29
N VAL A 49 -13.10 -4.61 -8.18
CA VAL A 49 -12.51 -4.69 -6.84
C VAL A 49 -12.56 -6.15 -6.38
N VAL A 50 -11.44 -6.67 -5.93
CA VAL A 50 -11.32 -8.03 -5.40
C VAL A 50 -10.65 -7.99 -4.04
N GLN A 51 -10.78 -9.08 -3.27
CA GLN A 51 -10.05 -9.22 -2.01
C GLN A 51 -8.55 -9.38 -2.28
N CYS A 52 -7.70 -8.77 -1.44
CA CYS A 52 -6.25 -8.80 -1.66
C CYS A 52 -5.66 -10.21 -1.58
N ASP A 53 -6.28 -11.12 -0.85
CA ASP A 53 -5.85 -12.51 -0.69
C ASP A 53 -6.12 -13.39 -1.94
N SER A 54 -6.91 -12.91 -2.89
CA SER A 54 -7.22 -13.63 -4.12
C SER A 54 -6.20 -13.40 -5.23
N LEU A 55 -5.31 -12.40 -5.07
CA LEU A 55 -4.31 -12.02 -6.04
C LEU A 55 -2.90 -12.08 -5.44
N TRP A 56 -1.92 -12.29 -6.30
CA TRP A 56 -0.54 -11.99 -5.93
C TRP A 56 -0.36 -10.48 -5.84
N ILE A 57 0.19 -10.03 -4.72
CA ILE A 57 0.61 -8.65 -4.48
C ILE A 57 2.14 -8.63 -4.35
N PRO A 58 2.83 -7.55 -4.76
CA PRO A 58 4.27 -7.43 -4.54
C PRO A 58 4.58 -7.38 -3.04
N ASP A 59 5.64 -8.07 -2.61
CA ASP A 59 6.16 -7.93 -1.25
C ASP A 59 6.78 -6.54 -1.09
N ASP A 60 6.29 -5.76 -0.12
CA ASP A 60 6.80 -4.44 0.23
C ASP A 60 7.41 -4.43 1.65
N PHE A 61 8.49 -3.67 1.82
CA PHE A 61 9.15 -3.53 3.11
C PHE A 61 9.80 -2.18 3.28
N VAL A 62 9.71 -1.64 4.50
CA VAL A 62 10.46 -0.44 4.91
C VAL A 62 11.80 -0.89 5.49
N ILE A 63 12.89 -0.62 4.76
CA ILE A 63 14.24 -1.09 5.10
C ILE A 63 14.73 -0.54 6.44
N ASN A 64 14.38 0.71 6.76
CA ASN A 64 14.82 1.40 7.97
C ASN A 64 13.70 1.52 9.01
N ALA A 65 12.98 0.42 9.24
CA ALA A 65 11.95 0.34 10.26
C ALA A 65 12.47 -0.40 11.50
N ILE A 66 12.22 0.19 12.67
CA ILE A 66 12.43 -0.48 13.97
C ILE A 66 11.21 -1.36 14.31
N ALA A 67 10.02 -0.83 14.03
CA ALA A 67 8.75 -1.54 14.13
C ALA A 67 7.76 -0.90 13.15
N ILE A 68 6.87 -1.72 12.59
CA ILE A 68 5.74 -1.26 11.78
C ILE A 68 4.49 -1.76 12.49
N ASP A 69 3.78 -0.84 13.13
CA ASP A 69 2.48 -1.13 13.72
C ASP A 69 1.43 -1.06 12.60
N GLN A 70 0.89 -2.22 12.22
CA GLN A 70 -0.22 -2.30 11.27
C GLN A 70 -1.49 -1.80 11.97
N VAL A 71 -1.90 -0.57 11.64
CA VAL A 71 -3.18 -0.01 12.10
C VAL A 71 -4.25 -0.43 11.11
N ALA A 72 -5.36 -1.00 11.57
CA ALA A 72 -6.50 -1.29 10.70
C ALA A 72 -6.92 0.01 10.01
N PRO A 73 -7.19 0.00 8.69
CA PRO A 73 -7.64 1.20 8.01
C PRO A 73 -8.90 1.72 8.70
N GLU A 74 -8.87 2.98 9.16
CA GLU A 74 -10.06 3.61 9.71
C GLU A 74 -11.15 3.54 8.64
N ARG A 75 -12.25 2.87 8.99
CA ARG A 75 -13.38 2.63 8.10
C ARG A 75 -14.08 3.98 7.92
N PHE A 76 -13.74 4.70 6.86
CA PHE A 76 -14.52 5.85 6.40
C PHE A 76 -15.93 5.42 5.98
#